data_AF-A0A1F6NVC2-F1
#
_entry.id   AF-A0A1F6NVC2-F1
#
_cell.length_a   1.000
_cell.length_b   1.000
_cell.length_c   1.000
_cell.angle_alpha   90.00
_cell.angle_beta   90.00
_cell.angle_gamma   90.00
#
_symmetry.space_group_name_H-M   'P 1'
#
loop_
_entity.id
_entity.type
_entity.pdbx_description
1 polymer ?
#
loop_
_entity_poly.entity_id
_entity_poly.type
_entity_poly.pdbx_seq_one_letter_code
_entity_poly.pdbx_strand_id
1 'polypeptide(L)'
;MSVNLYLSEKVRELPGFESKPYSDGSGDEMRIKGMRLQGDKGRFYLYWDMSDSLSDELKDLVEEISCYETIPQMGYRESGIYRHGSAECELIPEDQGNNKRQKLVYRLKITASKLEDVREILHKVKTGAIRPEESYECRQSGKDRSELERELSHTKEMRDSALQVVKDLMNELESVNHDFSRFTDDYVELQKKITRMYNFAGDLLGRQDGKKKAFRWPFVSRLGVVDKMLRALDGKE
;
A
#
# COMPACT_ATOMS: atom_id res chain seq x y z
N MET A 1 10.89 0.11 -25.77
CA MET A 1 10.48 -1.32 -25.72
C MET A 1 11.60 -2.06 -25.03
N SER A 2 11.27 -2.91 -24.07
CA SER A 2 12.23 -3.73 -23.34
C SER A 2 11.82 -5.18 -23.45
N VAL A 3 12.71 -6.04 -23.96
CA VAL A 3 12.45 -7.48 -24.11
C VAL A 3 13.47 -8.26 -23.30
N ASN A 4 12.97 -9.10 -22.39
CA ASN A 4 13.79 -10.00 -21.60
C ASN A 4 13.55 -11.43 -22.07
N LEU A 5 14.63 -12.14 -22.40
CA LEU A 5 14.60 -13.57 -22.69
C LEU A 5 15.06 -14.31 -21.44
N TYR A 6 14.16 -15.05 -20.82
CA TYR A 6 14.48 -15.94 -19.70
C TYR A 6 14.93 -17.29 -20.24
N LEU A 7 16.12 -17.69 -19.82
CA LEU A 7 16.82 -18.89 -20.25
C LEU A 7 16.84 -19.92 -19.12
N SER A 8 16.78 -21.19 -19.50
CA SER A 8 17.02 -22.30 -18.58
C SER A 8 18.45 -22.30 -18.03
N GLU A 9 18.66 -22.94 -16.88
CA GLU A 9 20.00 -23.04 -16.27
C GLU A 9 21.02 -23.79 -17.15
N LYS A 10 20.55 -24.59 -18.12
CA LYS A 10 21.40 -25.28 -19.10
C LYS A 10 22.24 -24.33 -19.95
N VAL A 11 21.95 -23.02 -19.95
CA VAL A 11 22.81 -22.01 -20.59
C VAL A 11 24.25 -22.05 -20.07
N ARG A 12 24.47 -22.51 -18.83
CA ARG A 12 25.81 -22.68 -18.25
C ARG A 12 26.63 -23.79 -18.92
N GLU A 13 25.97 -24.74 -19.57
CA GLU A 13 26.59 -25.87 -20.25
C GLU A 13 26.98 -25.53 -21.69
N LEU A 14 26.52 -24.38 -22.23
CA LEU A 14 26.81 -23.98 -23.60
C LEU A 14 28.27 -23.52 -23.79
N PRO A 15 28.87 -23.81 -24.96
CA PRO A 15 30.17 -23.26 -25.31
C PRO A 15 30.11 -21.73 -25.39
N GLY A 16 31.04 -21.07 -24.70
CA GLY A 16 31.13 -19.62 -24.62
C GLY A 16 30.37 -19.00 -23.45
N PHE A 17 29.87 -19.81 -22.50
CA PHE A 17 29.48 -19.31 -21.19
C PHE A 17 30.72 -18.92 -20.37
N GLU A 18 30.73 -17.69 -19.84
CA GLU A 18 31.76 -17.17 -18.95
C GLU A 18 31.11 -16.68 -17.65
N SER A 19 31.69 -17.03 -16.51
CA SER A 19 31.33 -16.49 -15.19
C SER A 19 32.57 -15.90 -14.55
N LYS A 20 32.56 -14.62 -14.24
CA LYS A 20 33.67 -13.92 -13.58
C LYS A 20 33.18 -13.27 -12.29
N PRO A 21 33.70 -13.64 -11.11
CA PRO A 21 33.27 -13.02 -9.86
C PRO A 21 33.58 -11.53 -9.87
N TYR A 22 32.64 -10.72 -9.37
CA TYR A 22 32.85 -9.29 -9.15
C TYR A 22 33.91 -9.07 -8.06
N SER A 23 34.72 -8.03 -8.23
CA SER A 23 35.79 -7.68 -7.28
C SER A 23 35.28 -7.28 -5.89
N ASP A 24 34.01 -6.88 -5.79
CA ASP A 24 33.34 -6.48 -4.56
C ASP A 24 32.61 -7.63 -3.85
N GLY A 25 32.65 -8.85 -4.40
CA GLY A 25 31.97 -10.02 -3.85
C GLY A 25 30.44 -10.01 -3.99
N SER A 26 29.88 -9.12 -4.82
CA SER A 26 28.42 -9.00 -5.02
C SER A 26 27.79 -10.12 -5.88
N GLY A 27 28.62 -11.02 -6.42
CA GLY A 27 28.20 -12.14 -7.26
C GLY A 27 29.12 -12.31 -8.47
N ASP A 28 28.59 -12.84 -9.57
CA ASP A 28 29.34 -13.09 -10.80
C ASP A 28 28.82 -12.25 -11.98
N GLU A 29 29.73 -11.69 -12.77
CA GLU A 29 29.47 -11.24 -14.12
C GLU A 29 29.38 -12.46 -15.06
N MET A 30 28.17 -12.79 -15.46
CA MET A 30 27.90 -13.90 -16.37
C MET A 30 27.67 -13.42 -17.80
N ARG A 31 28.27 -14.12 -18.77
CA ARG A 31 28.11 -13.85 -20.19
C ARG A 31 27.94 -15.15 -20.98
N ILE A 32 27.23 -15.09 -22.09
CA ILE A 32 27.15 -16.16 -23.08
C ILE A 32 27.39 -15.57 -24.46
N LYS A 33 28.43 -16.04 -25.16
CA LYS A 33 28.80 -15.54 -26.52
C LYS A 33 28.89 -14.01 -26.57
N GLY A 34 29.44 -13.40 -25.51
CA GLY A 34 29.59 -11.95 -25.37
C GLY A 34 28.35 -11.19 -24.86
N MET A 35 27.18 -11.82 -24.80
CA MET A 35 25.94 -11.23 -24.25
C MET A 35 25.93 -11.33 -22.73
N ARG A 36 25.57 -10.24 -22.04
CA ARG A 36 25.49 -10.22 -20.58
C ARG A 36 24.22 -10.91 -20.09
N LEU A 37 24.39 -11.87 -19.19
CA LEU A 37 23.31 -12.51 -18.46
C LEU A 37 23.09 -11.82 -17.11
N GLN A 38 21.83 -11.76 -16.69
CA GLN A 38 21.43 -11.28 -15.38
C GLN A 38 20.66 -12.38 -14.64
N GLY A 39 20.84 -12.47 -13.34
CA GLY A 39 20.07 -13.37 -12.50
C GLY A 39 18.80 -12.68 -12.00
N ASP A 40 17.65 -13.34 -12.13
CA ASP A 40 16.41 -12.95 -11.47
C ASP A 40 15.73 -14.21 -10.90
N LYS A 41 15.56 -14.26 -9.57
CA LYS A 41 14.85 -15.33 -8.84
C LYS A 41 15.24 -16.76 -9.25
N GLY A 42 16.53 -17.01 -9.49
CA GLY A 42 17.05 -18.33 -9.88
C GLY A 42 16.95 -18.66 -11.37
N ARG A 43 16.58 -17.69 -12.21
CA ARG A 43 16.61 -17.80 -13.68
C ARG A 43 17.63 -16.83 -14.24
N PHE A 44 18.17 -17.17 -15.41
CA PHE A 44 18.98 -16.23 -16.18
C PHE A 44 18.11 -15.52 -17.18
N TYR A 45 18.37 -14.24 -17.38
CA TYR A 45 17.79 -13.52 -18.49
C TYR A 45 18.79 -12.62 -19.16
N LEU A 46 18.52 -12.29 -20.42
CA LEU A 46 19.23 -11.26 -21.16
C LEU A 46 18.26 -10.26 -21.76
N TYR A 47 18.74 -9.04 -21.91
CA TYR A 47 18.04 -8.03 -22.71
C TYR A 47 18.27 -8.34 -24.18
N TRP A 48 17.19 -8.42 -24.93
CA TRP A 48 17.23 -8.71 -26.35
C TRP A 48 16.61 -7.56 -27.14
N ASP A 49 17.27 -7.20 -28.24
CA ASP A 49 16.67 -6.34 -29.24
C ASP A 49 15.88 -7.20 -30.23
N MET A 50 14.61 -6.87 -30.45
CA MET A 50 13.74 -7.59 -31.37
C MET A 50 14.24 -7.55 -32.83
N SER A 51 15.15 -6.62 -33.17
CA SER A 51 15.80 -6.57 -34.48
C SER A 51 16.86 -7.65 -34.69
N ASP A 52 17.43 -8.19 -33.61
CA ASP A 52 18.58 -9.08 -33.69
C ASP A 52 18.13 -10.53 -33.91
N SER A 53 18.91 -11.32 -34.65
CA SER A 53 18.68 -12.76 -34.77
C SER A 53 19.26 -13.48 -33.55
N LEU A 54 18.41 -14.17 -32.77
CA LEU A 54 18.88 -15.08 -31.72
C LEU A 54 19.47 -16.35 -32.36
N SER A 55 20.59 -16.85 -31.83
CA SER A 55 21.18 -18.11 -32.31
C SER A 55 20.28 -19.30 -31.95
N ASP A 56 20.26 -20.33 -32.81
CA ASP A 56 19.35 -21.47 -32.63
C ASP A 56 19.58 -22.21 -31.31
N GLU A 57 20.85 -22.35 -30.89
CA GLU A 57 21.22 -22.91 -29.58
C GLU A 57 20.60 -22.15 -28.40
N LEU A 58 20.47 -20.82 -28.50
CA LEU A 58 19.85 -20.02 -27.44
C LEU A 58 18.33 -20.10 -27.52
N LYS A 59 17.74 -20.18 -28.72
CA LYS A 59 16.28 -20.32 -28.89
C LYS A 59 15.75 -21.55 -28.16
N ASP A 60 16.46 -22.67 -28.24
CA ASP A 60 16.07 -23.92 -27.59
C ASP A 60 16.11 -23.85 -26.04
N LEU A 61 16.83 -22.86 -25.50
CA LEU A 61 16.93 -22.63 -24.06
C LEU A 61 15.98 -21.54 -23.55
N VAL A 62 15.27 -20.84 -24.43
CA VAL A 62 14.28 -19.83 -24.04
C VAL A 62 13.08 -20.53 -23.40
N GLU A 63 12.85 -20.24 -22.14
CA GLU A 63 11.69 -20.73 -21.40
C GLU A 63 10.53 -19.73 -21.45
N GLU A 64 10.86 -18.44 -21.40
CA GLU A 64 9.89 -17.35 -21.35
C GLU A 64 10.47 -16.08 -21.95
N ILE A 65 9.62 -15.33 -22.64
CA ILE A 65 9.92 -14.03 -23.22
C ILE A 65 8.96 -13.05 -22.58
N SER A 66 9.49 -11.99 -21.97
CA SER A 66 8.67 -10.87 -21.51
C SER A 66 8.99 -9.62 -22.33
N CYS A 67 7.97 -8.96 -22.84
CA CYS A 67 8.10 -7.71 -23.60
C CYS A 67 7.24 -6.62 -22.95
N TYR A 68 7.85 -5.47 -22.71
CA TYR A 68 7.22 -4.29 -22.14
C TYR A 68 7.35 -3.14 -23.12
N GLU A 69 6.21 -2.55 -23.50
CA GLU A 69 6.17 -1.42 -24.40
C GLU A 69 5.06 -0.45 -24.01
N THR A 70 5.28 0.83 -24.28
CA THR A 70 4.24 1.85 -24.27
C THR A 70 3.94 2.23 -25.70
N ILE A 71 2.68 2.10 -26.12
CA ILE A 71 2.24 2.42 -27.47
C ILE A 71 1.32 3.65 -27.45
N PRO A 72 1.46 4.60 -28.40
CA PRO A 72 0.54 5.72 -28.51
C PRO A 72 -0.86 5.23 -28.93
N GLN A 73 -1.91 5.88 -28.44
CA GLN A 73 -3.27 5.64 -28.92
C GLN A 73 -3.44 6.19 -30.34
N MET A 74 -3.16 5.34 -31.33
CA MET A 74 -3.42 5.62 -32.75
C MET A 74 -4.90 5.41 -33.11
N GLY A 75 -5.62 4.58 -32.34
CA GLY A 75 -7.05 4.36 -32.41
C GLY A 75 -7.55 3.69 -31.12
N TYR A 76 -8.86 3.64 -30.91
CA TYR A 76 -9.43 2.97 -29.75
C TYR A 76 -9.09 1.47 -29.75
N ARG A 77 -8.68 0.96 -28.59
CA ARG A 77 -8.42 -0.45 -28.33
C ARG A 77 -9.04 -0.80 -27.00
N GLU A 78 -9.73 -1.93 -26.97
CA GLU A 78 -10.26 -2.46 -25.73
C GLU A 78 -9.14 -2.85 -24.79
N SER A 79 -9.16 -2.32 -23.57
CA SER A 79 -8.27 -2.80 -22.52
C SER A 79 -8.65 -4.22 -22.12
N GLY A 80 -7.65 -5.06 -21.87
CA GLY A 80 -7.89 -6.47 -21.57
C GLY A 80 -6.72 -7.39 -21.88
N ILE A 81 -7.00 -8.69 -21.82
CA ILE A 81 -6.05 -9.76 -22.12
C ILE A 81 -6.29 -10.25 -23.55
N TYR A 82 -5.26 -10.11 -24.38
CA TYR A 82 -5.19 -10.63 -25.74
C TYR A 82 -4.37 -11.90 -25.73
N ARG A 83 -4.77 -12.91 -26.51
CA ARG A 83 -3.99 -14.14 -26.69
C ARG A 83 -3.76 -14.44 -28.17
N HIS A 84 -2.59 -14.96 -28.48
CA HIS A 84 -2.24 -15.44 -29.82
C HIS A 84 -1.07 -16.43 -29.73
N GLY A 85 -1.26 -17.67 -30.21
CA GLY A 85 -0.23 -18.70 -30.11
C GLY A 85 0.12 -19.00 -28.65
N SER A 86 1.41 -18.94 -28.30
CA SER A 86 1.87 -19.02 -26.92
C SER A 86 1.93 -17.67 -26.19
N ALA A 87 1.58 -16.57 -26.87
CA ALA A 87 1.67 -15.23 -26.30
C ALA A 87 0.37 -14.80 -25.61
N GLU A 88 0.53 -14.26 -24.41
CA GLU A 88 -0.49 -13.52 -23.68
C GLU A 88 -0.04 -12.06 -23.56
N CYS A 89 -0.92 -11.14 -23.90
CA CYS A 89 -0.67 -9.70 -23.93
C CYS A 89 -1.72 -8.96 -23.12
N GLU A 90 -1.31 -8.33 -22.03
CA GLU A 90 -2.16 -7.43 -21.26
C GLU A 90 -2.01 -5.99 -21.77
N LEU A 91 -3.13 -5.36 -22.13
CA LEU A 91 -3.20 -3.98 -22.59
C LEU A 91 -3.96 -3.12 -21.58
N ILE A 92 -3.26 -2.16 -20.97
CA ILE A 92 -3.84 -1.27 -19.95
C ILE A 92 -3.68 0.19 -20.40
N PRO A 93 -4.74 1.00 -20.37
CA PRO A 93 -4.64 2.44 -20.62
C PRO A 93 -3.91 3.09 -19.45
N GLU A 94 -2.92 3.91 -19.77
CA GLU A 94 -2.08 4.61 -18.81
C GLU A 94 -2.19 6.12 -19.07
N ASP A 95 -2.48 6.86 -18.00
CA ASP A 95 -2.43 8.32 -18.02
C ASP A 95 -1.02 8.76 -17.64
N GLN A 96 -0.30 9.38 -18.59
CA GLN A 96 1.05 9.89 -18.33
C GLN A 96 1.06 11.22 -17.55
N GLY A 97 -0.09 11.71 -17.06
CA GLY A 97 -0.17 12.86 -16.17
C GLY A 97 0.32 14.17 -16.79
N ASN A 98 0.54 14.19 -18.10
CA ASN A 98 1.11 15.32 -18.80
C ASN A 98 -0.04 16.09 -19.47
N ASN A 99 -0.60 17.06 -18.75
CA ASN A 99 -1.76 17.89 -19.11
C ASN A 99 -1.72 18.54 -20.52
N LYS A 100 -0.58 18.46 -21.23
CA LYS A 100 -0.41 18.96 -22.60
C LYS A 100 -0.65 17.91 -23.70
N ARG A 101 -0.72 16.62 -23.37
CA ARG A 101 -1.00 15.53 -24.32
C ARG A 101 -2.28 14.82 -23.88
N GLN A 102 -3.42 15.24 -24.45
CA GLN A 102 -4.74 14.62 -24.23
C GLN A 102 -4.87 13.16 -24.69
N LYS A 103 -3.82 12.55 -25.24
CA LYS A 103 -3.89 11.19 -25.79
C LYS A 103 -3.39 10.21 -24.75
N LEU A 104 -4.29 9.35 -24.28
CA LEU A 104 -3.96 8.17 -23.49
C LEU A 104 -2.87 7.37 -24.23
N VAL A 105 -1.94 6.80 -23.48
CA VAL A 105 -1.04 5.78 -24.01
C VAL A 105 -1.49 4.43 -23.47
N TYR A 106 -1.16 3.36 -24.17
CA TYR A 106 -1.37 2.02 -23.63
C TYR A 106 -0.04 1.45 -23.16
N ARG A 107 -0.03 0.94 -21.94
CA ARG A 107 1.02 0.07 -21.44
C ARG A 107 0.67 -1.36 -21.86
N LEU A 108 1.64 -2.01 -22.49
CA LEU A 108 1.53 -3.36 -22.98
C LEU A 108 2.57 -4.24 -22.30
N LYS A 109 2.12 -5.38 -21.79
CA LYS A 109 2.96 -6.44 -21.25
C LYS A 109 2.64 -7.73 -21.99
N ILE A 110 3.63 -8.29 -22.67
CA ILE A 110 3.52 -9.59 -23.35
C ILE A 110 4.38 -10.61 -22.61
N THR A 111 3.84 -11.81 -22.43
CA THR A 111 4.56 -13.01 -22.02
C THR A 111 4.33 -14.12 -23.03
N ALA A 112 5.39 -14.79 -23.50
CA ALA A 112 5.27 -15.88 -24.48
C ALA A 112 6.43 -16.87 -24.36
N SER A 113 6.30 -18.04 -24.99
CA SER A 113 7.41 -18.99 -25.14
C SER A 113 8.11 -18.91 -26.50
N LYS A 114 7.52 -18.24 -27.50
CA LYS A 114 8.06 -18.12 -28.86
C LYS A 114 8.18 -16.66 -29.30
N LEU A 115 9.30 -16.33 -29.96
CA LEU A 115 9.59 -14.96 -30.40
C LEU A 115 8.65 -14.51 -31.53
N GLU A 116 8.28 -15.43 -32.39
CA GLU A 116 7.35 -15.20 -33.51
C GLU A 116 5.98 -14.79 -32.97
N ASP A 117 5.51 -15.46 -31.92
CA ASP A 117 4.20 -15.17 -31.30
C ASP A 117 4.19 -13.78 -30.64
N VAL A 118 5.32 -13.34 -30.03
CA VAL A 118 5.47 -11.97 -29.51
C VAL A 118 5.38 -10.93 -30.62
N ARG A 119 6.06 -11.15 -31.75
CA ARG A 119 6.02 -10.24 -32.90
C ARG A 119 4.60 -10.15 -33.46
N GLU A 120 3.94 -11.30 -33.61
CA GLU A 120 2.63 -11.37 -34.22
C GLU A 120 1.55 -10.77 -33.32
N ILE A 121 1.52 -11.08 -32.02
CA ILE A 121 0.54 -10.50 -31.09
C ILE A 121 0.73 -8.98 -31.00
N LEU A 122 1.97 -8.50 -30.94
CA LEU A 122 2.26 -7.07 -30.89
C LEU A 122 1.74 -6.35 -32.14
N HIS A 123 1.98 -6.93 -33.32
CA HIS A 123 1.47 -6.40 -34.58
C HIS A 123 -0.06 -6.40 -34.62
N LYS A 124 -0.71 -7.51 -34.23
CA LYS A 124 -2.17 -7.65 -34.25
C LYS A 124 -2.85 -6.68 -33.27
N VAL A 125 -2.30 -6.50 -32.07
CA VAL A 125 -2.81 -5.51 -31.09
C VAL A 125 -2.62 -4.08 -31.63
N LYS A 126 -1.44 -3.73 -32.15
CA LYS A 126 -1.17 -2.39 -32.72
C LYS A 126 -2.10 -2.07 -33.89
N THR A 127 -2.27 -3.02 -34.82
CA THR A 127 -3.15 -2.85 -35.99
C THR A 127 -4.65 -2.95 -35.65
N GLY A 128 -5.00 -3.53 -34.50
CA GLY A 128 -6.39 -3.79 -34.12
C GLY A 128 -7.02 -4.96 -34.87
N ALA A 129 -6.20 -5.89 -35.37
CA ALA A 129 -6.65 -7.07 -36.10
C ALA A 129 -7.32 -8.12 -35.19
N ILE A 130 -7.12 -8.02 -33.87
CA ILE A 130 -7.73 -8.89 -32.86
C ILE A 130 -8.40 -8.06 -31.76
N ARG A 131 -9.35 -8.67 -31.06
CA ARG A 131 -9.98 -8.16 -29.84
C ARG A 131 -9.48 -8.95 -28.62
N PRO A 132 -9.54 -8.40 -27.40
CA PRO A 132 -9.14 -9.16 -26.21
C PRO A 132 -10.11 -10.32 -25.98
N GLU A 133 -9.59 -11.44 -25.49
CA GLU A 133 -10.41 -12.55 -25.00
C GLU A 133 -11.09 -12.16 -23.69
N GLU A 134 -10.37 -11.45 -22.82
CA GLU A 134 -10.87 -10.94 -21.55
C GLU A 134 -10.86 -9.42 -21.60
N SER A 135 -12.00 -8.83 -21.97
CA SER A 135 -12.15 -7.37 -22.03
C SER A 135 -12.45 -6.79 -20.66
N TYR A 136 -11.64 -5.82 -20.24
CA TYR A 136 -11.88 -5.03 -19.03
C TYR A 136 -12.90 -3.90 -19.26
N GLU A 137 -13.38 -3.74 -20.49
CA GLU A 137 -14.40 -2.75 -20.86
C GLU A 137 -15.79 -3.37 -20.96
N CYS A 138 -15.88 -4.70 -21.08
CA CYS A 138 -17.14 -5.41 -20.98
C CYS A 138 -17.72 -5.29 -19.57
N ARG A 139 -19.05 -5.46 -19.48
CA ARG A 139 -19.79 -5.36 -18.23
C ARG A 139 -19.24 -6.33 -17.18
N GLN A 140 -18.53 -5.83 -16.17
CA GLN A 140 -18.21 -6.63 -14.99
C GLN A 140 -19.41 -6.57 -14.05
N SER A 141 -19.98 -7.74 -13.72
CA SER A 141 -21.21 -7.84 -12.91
C SER A 141 -22.39 -7.01 -13.45
N GLY A 142 -22.50 -6.90 -14.78
CA GLY A 142 -23.56 -6.14 -15.44
C GLY A 142 -23.32 -4.63 -15.56
N LYS A 143 -22.19 -4.10 -15.06
CA LYS A 143 -21.86 -2.66 -15.09
C LYS A 143 -20.71 -2.37 -16.03
N ASP A 144 -20.85 -1.33 -16.85
CA ASP A 144 -19.75 -0.89 -17.73
C ASP A 144 -18.65 -0.14 -16.95
N ARG A 145 -17.50 0.09 -17.60
CA ARG A 145 -16.37 0.78 -16.97
C ARG A 145 -16.74 2.18 -16.45
N SER A 146 -17.59 2.91 -17.17
CA SER A 146 -17.99 4.26 -16.76
C SER A 146 -18.86 4.24 -15.49
N GLU A 147 -19.63 3.18 -15.30
CA GLU A 147 -20.42 2.93 -14.11
C GLU A 147 -19.52 2.51 -12.93
N LEU A 148 -18.54 1.65 -13.17
CA LEU A 148 -17.56 1.25 -12.16
C LEU A 148 -16.67 2.43 -11.70
N GLU A 149 -16.22 3.28 -12.63
CA GLU A 149 -15.46 4.49 -12.30
C GLU A 149 -16.30 5.51 -11.52
N ARG A 150 -17.60 5.63 -11.83
CA ARG A 150 -18.55 6.45 -11.07
C ARG A 150 -18.77 5.89 -9.66
N GLU A 151 -18.95 4.58 -9.51
CA GLU A 151 -19.10 3.94 -8.20
C GLU A 151 -17.84 4.05 -7.36
N LEU A 152 -16.67 3.88 -7.98
CA LEU A 152 -15.39 4.06 -7.30
C LEU A 152 -15.23 5.51 -6.80
N SER A 153 -15.56 6.50 -7.64
CA SER A 153 -15.50 7.92 -7.28
C SER A 153 -16.46 8.24 -6.14
N HIS A 154 -17.72 7.80 -6.25
CA HIS A 154 -18.72 7.96 -5.18
C HIS A 154 -18.28 7.29 -3.87
N THR A 155 -17.71 6.08 -3.95
CA THR A 155 -17.21 5.37 -2.75
C THR A 155 -16.03 6.09 -2.10
N LYS A 156 -15.14 6.71 -2.90
CA LYS A 156 -14.05 7.54 -2.39
C LYS A 156 -14.59 8.80 -1.70
N GLU A 157 -15.56 9.48 -2.29
CA GLU A 157 -16.21 10.66 -1.68
C GLU A 157 -16.90 10.31 -0.36
N MET A 158 -17.62 9.18 -0.31
CA MET A 158 -18.24 8.68 0.91
C MET A 158 -17.21 8.35 2.00
N ARG A 159 -16.10 7.70 1.61
CA ARG A 159 -14.98 7.41 2.52
C ARG A 159 -14.36 8.69 3.07
N ASP A 160 -14.10 9.68 2.21
CA ASP A 160 -13.48 10.94 2.61
C ASP A 160 -14.41 11.75 3.51
N SER A 161 -15.71 11.74 3.22
CA SER A 161 -16.74 12.33 4.11
C SER A 161 -16.76 11.64 5.47
N ALA A 162 -16.74 10.30 5.50
CA ALA A 162 -16.71 9.54 6.75
C ALA A 162 -15.43 9.81 7.56
N LEU A 163 -14.27 9.92 6.89
CA LEU A 163 -13.00 10.29 7.52
C LEU A 163 -13.07 11.68 8.14
N GLN A 164 -13.76 12.63 7.51
CA GLN A 164 -13.94 13.96 8.07
C GLN A 164 -14.80 13.93 9.33
N VAL A 165 -15.93 13.21 9.32
CA VAL A 165 -16.78 13.04 10.52
C VAL A 165 -16.00 12.42 11.68
N VAL A 166 -15.15 11.42 11.41
CA VAL A 166 -14.32 10.80 12.46
C VAL A 166 -13.34 11.82 13.05
N LYS A 167 -12.72 12.68 12.24
CA LYS A 167 -11.83 13.74 12.74
C LYS A 167 -12.57 14.76 13.61
N ASP A 168 -13.75 15.17 13.19
CA ASP A 168 -14.56 16.13 13.94
C ASP A 168 -14.98 15.55 15.30
N LEU A 169 -15.39 14.28 15.35
CA LEU A 169 -15.69 13.56 16.60
C LEU A 169 -14.47 13.42 17.51
N MET A 170 -13.28 13.21 16.96
CA MET A 170 -12.05 13.16 17.76
C MET A 170 -11.75 14.53 18.41
N ASN A 171 -11.93 15.63 17.68
CA ASN A 171 -11.75 16.97 18.22
C ASN A 171 -12.76 17.29 19.33
N GLU A 172 -14.03 16.91 19.15
CA GLU A 172 -15.05 17.05 20.19
C GLU A 172 -14.70 16.24 21.44
N LEU A 173 -14.24 15.00 21.26
CA LEU A 173 -13.81 14.15 22.38
C LEU A 173 -12.62 14.77 23.14
N GLU A 174 -11.65 15.34 22.45
CA GLU A 174 -10.54 16.07 23.08
C GLU A 174 -11.02 17.28 23.88
N SER A 175 -11.97 18.05 23.34
CA SER A 175 -12.57 19.18 24.06
C SER A 175 -13.28 18.73 25.34
N VAL A 176 -14.10 17.68 25.25
CA VAL A 176 -14.81 17.13 26.43
C VAL A 176 -13.80 16.61 27.46
N ASN A 177 -12.73 15.96 27.02
CA ASN A 177 -11.68 15.49 27.93
C ASN A 177 -10.95 16.64 28.63
N HIS A 178 -10.72 17.75 27.94
CA HIS A 178 -10.17 18.96 28.53
C HIS A 178 -11.10 19.55 29.60
N ASP A 179 -12.39 19.66 29.31
CA ASP A 179 -13.39 20.15 30.26
C ASP A 179 -13.50 19.25 31.50
N PHE A 180 -13.43 17.94 31.30
CA PHE A 180 -13.46 16.96 32.40
C PHE A 180 -12.22 17.07 33.30
N SER A 181 -11.05 17.31 32.71
CA SER A 181 -9.80 17.55 33.45
C SER A 181 -9.93 18.78 34.35
N ARG A 182 -10.49 19.87 33.80
CA ARG A 182 -10.72 21.12 34.53
C ARG A 182 -11.70 20.96 35.69
N PHE A 183 -12.78 20.23 35.47
CA PHE A 183 -13.74 19.88 36.53
C PHE A 183 -13.07 19.08 37.66
N THR A 184 -12.17 18.15 37.30
CA THR A 184 -11.43 17.34 38.28
C THR A 184 -10.54 18.21 39.16
N ASP A 185 -9.84 19.17 38.57
CA ASP A 185 -9.02 20.14 39.32
C ASP A 185 -9.85 20.98 40.30
N ASP A 186 -10.98 21.53 39.83
CA ASP A 186 -11.91 22.31 40.66
C ASP A 186 -12.47 21.49 41.82
N TYR A 187 -12.82 20.22 41.57
CA TYR A 187 -13.30 19.30 42.58
C TYR A 187 -12.24 19.04 43.66
N VAL A 188 -10.98 18.81 43.25
CA VAL A 188 -9.85 18.63 44.18
C VAL A 188 -9.61 19.89 45.02
N GLU A 189 -9.71 21.08 44.43
CA GLU A 189 -9.57 22.34 45.17
C GLU A 189 -10.69 22.52 46.21
N LEU A 190 -11.93 22.22 45.84
CA LEU A 190 -13.08 22.27 46.74
C LEU A 190 -12.90 21.29 47.91
N GLN A 191 -12.42 20.07 47.65
CA GLN A 191 -12.12 19.11 48.71
C GLN A 191 -11.06 19.63 49.69
N LYS A 192 -10.00 20.28 49.18
CA LYS A 192 -8.97 20.92 50.04
C LYS A 192 -9.58 22.02 50.91
N LYS A 193 -10.45 22.88 50.35
CA LYS A 193 -11.15 23.95 51.11
C LYS A 193 -12.03 23.37 52.22
N ILE A 194 -12.85 22.38 51.89
CA ILE A 194 -13.73 21.70 52.84
C ILE A 194 -12.90 21.06 53.97
N THR A 195 -11.80 20.39 53.65
CA THR A 195 -10.90 19.78 54.65
C THR A 195 -10.28 20.82 55.58
N ARG A 196 -9.86 21.99 55.05
CA ARG A 196 -9.34 23.10 55.87
C ARG A 196 -10.42 23.64 56.81
N MET A 197 -11.64 23.84 56.32
CA MET A 197 -12.77 24.28 57.15
C MET A 197 -13.08 23.27 58.26
N TYR A 198 -13.08 21.97 57.96
CA TYR A 198 -13.26 20.91 58.96
C TYR A 198 -12.20 20.96 60.06
N ASN A 199 -10.92 21.05 59.69
CA ASN A 199 -9.82 21.12 60.66
C ASN A 199 -9.94 22.38 61.54
N PHE A 200 -10.25 23.53 60.94
CA PHE A 200 -10.43 24.79 61.67
C PHE A 200 -11.59 24.74 62.67
N ALA A 201 -12.75 24.19 62.26
CA ALA A 201 -13.89 24.02 63.15
C ALA A 201 -13.58 23.04 64.30
N GLY A 202 -12.84 21.96 64.02
CA GLY A 202 -12.36 21.02 65.03
C GLY A 202 -11.43 21.67 66.06
N ASP A 203 -10.52 22.53 65.62
CA ASP A 203 -9.61 23.28 66.49
C ASP A 203 -10.36 24.31 67.37
N LEU A 204 -11.37 24.99 66.82
CA LEU A 204 -12.23 25.92 67.54
C LEU A 204 -13.02 25.22 68.65
N LEU A 205 -13.68 24.10 68.32
CA LEU A 205 -14.47 23.33 69.28
C LEU A 205 -13.59 22.63 70.33
N GLY A 206 -12.43 22.10 69.92
CA GLY A 206 -11.46 21.49 70.83
C GLY A 206 -10.81 22.48 71.81
N ARG A 207 -10.73 23.77 71.47
CA ARG A 207 -10.29 24.84 72.37
C ARG A 207 -11.37 25.26 73.37
N GLN A 208 -12.66 25.06 73.06
CA GLN A 208 -13.77 25.44 73.92
C GLN A 208 -13.96 24.47 75.11
N ASP A 209 -13.63 23.19 74.93
CA ASP A 209 -13.87 22.14 75.95
C ASP A 209 -12.65 21.78 76.83
N GLY A 210 -11.49 22.43 76.66
CA GLY A 210 -10.30 22.23 77.50
C GLY A 210 -9.73 20.80 77.55
N LYS A 211 -10.30 19.85 76.79
CA LYS A 211 -9.87 18.46 76.69
C LYS A 211 -9.64 18.14 75.21
N LYS A 212 -8.39 17.88 74.83
CA LYS A 212 -8.02 17.31 73.53
C LYS A 212 -8.66 15.92 73.39
N LYS A 213 -9.91 15.84 72.95
CA LYS A 213 -10.47 14.62 72.35
C LYS A 213 -10.51 14.83 70.84
N ALA A 214 -9.71 14.03 70.13
CA ALA A 214 -9.72 13.98 68.67
C ALA A 214 -11.13 13.54 68.22
N PHE A 215 -11.92 14.51 67.75
CA PHE A 215 -13.25 14.24 67.25
C PHE A 215 -13.12 13.65 65.83
N ARG A 216 -13.20 12.33 65.71
CA ARG A 216 -13.21 11.63 64.41
C ARG A 216 -14.64 11.52 63.91
N TRP A 217 -15.02 12.37 62.95
CA TRP A 217 -16.31 12.27 62.25
C TRP A 217 -16.24 11.25 61.09
N PRO A 218 -17.32 10.50 60.80
CA PRO A 218 -17.30 9.36 59.86
C PRO A 218 -17.06 9.73 58.39
N PHE A 219 -17.18 11.00 58.01
CA PHE A 219 -17.11 11.46 56.62
C PHE A 219 -15.73 11.21 55.98
N VAL A 220 -14.67 11.19 56.80
CA VAL A 220 -13.29 10.92 56.35
C VAL A 220 -13.12 9.48 55.84
N SER A 221 -13.97 8.54 56.25
CA SER A 221 -13.91 7.15 55.79
C SER A 221 -14.36 6.94 54.34
N ARG A 222 -15.18 7.84 53.78
CA ARG A 222 -15.63 7.79 52.38
C ARG A 222 -14.67 8.48 51.40
N LEU A 223 -13.71 9.26 51.89
CA LEU A 223 -12.68 9.92 51.07
C LEU A 223 -11.69 8.91 50.45
N GLY A 224 -11.42 7.79 51.14
CA GLY A 224 -10.54 6.73 50.60
C GLY A 224 -11.13 5.98 49.39
N VAL A 225 -12.45 6.10 49.15
CA VAL A 225 -13.11 5.48 47.98
C VAL A 225 -12.93 6.35 46.73
N VAL A 226 -12.97 7.68 46.88
CA VAL A 226 -12.75 8.63 45.79
C VAL A 226 -11.28 8.65 45.36
N ASP A 227 -10.36 8.58 46.32
CA ASP A 227 -8.91 8.49 46.04
C ASP A 227 -8.54 7.16 45.34
N LYS A 228 -9.25 6.06 45.63
CA LYS A 228 -9.13 4.78 44.90
C LYS A 228 -9.71 4.84 43.50
N MET A 229 -10.84 5.54 43.30
CA MET A 229 -11.44 5.71 41.97
C MET A 229 -10.57 6.58 41.06
N LEU A 230 -9.95 7.64 41.59
CA LEU A 230 -9.03 8.50 40.83
C LEU A 230 -7.76 7.76 40.41
N ARG A 231 -7.17 6.93 41.29
CA ARG A 231 -6.03 6.07 40.94
C ARG A 231 -6.35 5.01 39.88
N ALA A 232 -7.56 4.44 39.95
CA ALA A 232 -8.04 3.47 38.96
C ALA A 232 -8.26 4.10 37.57
N LEU A 233 -8.60 5.39 37.49
CA LEU A 233 -8.73 6.14 36.23
C LEU A 233 -7.36 6.53 35.63
N ASP A 234 -6.35 6.76 36.47
CA ASP A 234 -4.96 7.07 36.05
C ASP A 234 -4.11 5.81 35.72
N GLY A 235 -4.69 4.61 35.80
CA GLY A 235 -4.00 3.36 35.46
C GLY A 235 -2.82 3.02 36.38
N LYS A 236 -2.77 3.59 37.59
CA LYS A 236 -1.75 3.30 38.61
C LYS A 236 -2.44 2.75 39.85
N GLU A 237 -2.35 1.44 40.05
CA GLU A 237 -2.80 0.75 41.28
C GLU A 237 -2.24 1.39 42.56
#